data_AF-A0A3E3I6E4-F1
#
_entry.id   AF-A0A3E3I6E4-F1
#
_cell.length_a   1.000
_cell.length_b   1.000
_cell.length_c   1.000
_cell.angle_alpha   90.00
_cell.angle_beta   90.00
_cell.angle_gamma   90.00
#
_symmetry.space_group_name_H-M   'P 1'
#
loop_
_entity.id
_entity.type
_entity.pdbx_description
1 polymer ?
#
loop_
_entity_poly.entity_id
_entity_poly.type
_entity_poly.pdbx_seq_one_letter_code
_entity_poly.pdbx_strand_id
1 'polypeptide(L)'
;MTKKGECIYLTAKEFDLLYFLFCHKGQVFTKDQLYENVWGFHNAPEGSNLTSFIRKLRKKIEPFPDNPQYILTVWGAGYNICIFTNLNSPYHHTANKINARRFIRWQPGRFPRPLPHSQTGL
;
A
#
# COMPACT_ATOMS: atom_id res chain seq x y z
N MET A 1 3.89 -4.19 17.30
CA MET A 1 2.62 -4.18 16.54
C MET A 1 1.94 -5.53 16.73
N THR A 2 0.62 -5.61 16.87
CA THR A 2 -0.11 -6.89 17.04
C THR A 2 -1.01 -7.18 15.83
N LYS A 3 -1.16 -8.45 15.44
CA LYS A 3 -2.10 -8.92 14.41
C LYS A 3 -2.88 -10.09 14.99
N LYS A 4 -4.22 -10.00 15.03
CA LYS A 4 -5.10 -11.00 15.66
C LYS A 4 -4.71 -11.34 17.12
N GLY A 5 -4.13 -10.38 17.85
CA GLY A 5 -3.65 -10.58 19.21
C GLY A 5 -2.20 -11.09 19.32
N GLU A 6 -1.54 -11.45 18.21
CA GLU A 6 -0.14 -11.91 18.22
C GLU A 6 0.82 -10.75 17.94
N CYS A 7 1.92 -10.67 18.70
CA CYS A 7 2.98 -9.70 18.47
C CYS A 7 3.74 -10.01 17.17
N ILE A 8 3.78 -9.04 16.25
CA ILE A 8 4.61 -9.07 15.06
C ILE A 8 5.94 -8.39 15.36
N TYR A 9 7.02 -9.13 15.17
CA TYR A 9 8.37 -8.60 15.20
C TYR A 9 8.76 -8.05 13.81
N LEU A 10 9.09 -6.75 13.80
CA LEU A 10 9.64 -6.06 12.64
C LEU A 10 11.08 -5.67 12.94
N THR A 11 11.95 -5.71 11.93
CA THR A 11 13.25 -5.06 12.06
C THR A 11 13.05 -3.54 12.08
N ALA A 12 14.04 -2.79 12.56
CA ALA A 12 13.97 -1.32 12.59
C ALA A 12 13.59 -0.74 11.21
N LYS A 13 14.24 -1.20 10.13
CA LYS A 13 13.93 -0.72 8.77
C LYS A 13 12.59 -1.18 8.20
N GLU A 14 12.11 -2.36 8.58
CA GLU A 14 10.76 -2.77 8.21
C GLU A 14 9.72 -1.87 8.89
N PHE A 15 9.95 -1.54 10.17
CA PHE A 15 9.09 -0.63 10.91
C PHE A 15 9.12 0.78 10.33
N ASP A 16 10.31 1.34 10.06
CA ASP A 16 10.47 2.67 9.49
C ASP A 16 9.74 2.81 8.13
N LEU A 17 9.89 1.82 7.25
CA LEU A 17 9.21 1.81 5.95
C LEU A 17 7.69 1.76 6.11
N LEU A 18 7.20 0.88 6.98
CA LEU A 18 5.77 0.75 7.25
C LEU A 18 5.21 2.05 7.85
N TYR A 19 5.92 2.62 8.82
CA TYR A 19 5.56 3.87 9.48
C TYR A 19 5.49 5.03 8.48
N PHE A 20 6.53 5.19 7.64
CA PHE A 20 6.56 6.22 6.61
C PHE A 20 5.34 6.11 5.69
N LEU A 21 5.10 4.92 5.11
CA LEU A 21 3.93 4.72 4.25
C LEU A 21 2.63 5.06 4.98
N PHE A 22 2.50 4.67 6.26
CA PHE A 22 1.30 4.91 7.06
C PHE A 22 1.06 6.41 7.34
N CYS A 23 2.12 7.16 7.65
CA CYS A 23 2.06 8.62 7.78
C CYS A 23 1.59 9.29 6.49
N HIS A 24 1.90 8.70 5.34
CA HIS A 24 1.54 9.18 4.00
C HIS A 24 0.46 8.32 3.32
N LYS A 25 -0.53 7.85 4.08
CA LYS A 25 -1.60 6.96 3.58
C LYS A 25 -2.26 7.49 2.29
N GLY A 26 -2.45 6.60 1.33
CA GLY A 26 -3.04 6.91 0.03
C GLY A 26 -2.12 7.61 -0.99
N GLN A 27 -0.93 8.07 -0.58
CA GLN A 27 0.05 8.66 -1.50
C GLN A 27 0.95 7.57 -2.10
N VAL A 28 1.31 7.74 -3.37
CA VAL A 28 2.18 6.80 -4.11
C VAL A 28 3.61 7.32 -4.09
N PHE A 29 4.54 6.48 -3.66
CA PHE A 29 5.97 6.78 -3.63
C PHE A 29 6.74 5.86 -4.55
N THR A 30 7.66 6.41 -5.32
CA THR A 30 8.60 5.64 -6.14
C THR A 30 9.59 4.87 -5.26
N LYS A 31 10.34 3.94 -5.86
CA LYS A 31 11.40 3.22 -5.14
C LYS A 31 12.43 4.19 -4.57
N ASP A 32 12.88 5.13 -5.39
CA ASP A 32 13.92 6.09 -5.03
C ASP A 32 13.46 7.01 -3.90
N GLN A 33 12.22 7.51 -3.97
CA GLN A 33 11.62 8.30 -2.89
C GLN A 33 11.56 7.51 -1.58
N LEU A 34 11.19 6.23 -1.62
CA LEU A 34 11.16 5.41 -0.40
C LEU A 34 12.56 5.15 0.16
N TYR A 35 13.56 4.93 -0.70
CA TYR A 35 14.94 4.85 -0.24
C TYR A 35 15.40 6.15 0.41
N GLU A 36 15.17 7.28 -0.25
CA GLU A 36 15.54 8.59 0.23
C GLU A 36 14.90 8.90 1.59
N ASN A 37 13.60 8.65 1.75
CA ASN A 37 12.89 9.02 2.97
C ASN A 37 13.13 8.06 4.14
N VAL A 38 13.44 6.78 3.89
CA VAL A 38 13.56 5.75 4.95
C VAL A 38 15.02 5.41 5.26
N TRP A 39 15.91 5.48 4.28
CA TRP A 39 17.35 5.22 4.44
C TRP A 39 18.18 6.51 4.38
N GLY A 40 17.71 7.55 3.70
CA GLY A 40 18.48 8.78 3.47
C GLY A 40 19.33 8.67 2.20
N PHE A 41 19.67 9.82 1.61
CA PHE A 41 20.46 9.94 0.36
C PHE A 41 21.80 9.20 0.37
N HIS A 42 22.43 9.04 1.53
CA HIS A 42 23.78 8.48 1.65
C HIS A 42 23.83 7.02 2.14
N ASN A 43 22.68 6.45 2.53
CA ASN A 43 22.66 5.13 3.18
C ASN A 43 21.76 4.11 2.47
N ALA A 44 21.43 4.32 1.19
CA ALA A 44 20.83 3.27 0.39
C ALA A 44 21.84 2.11 0.32
N PRO A 45 21.58 0.96 0.98
CA PRO A 45 22.61 -0.07 1.06
C PRO A 45 22.78 -0.70 -0.33
N GLU A 46 24.03 -0.81 -0.79
CA GLU A 46 24.34 -1.58 -1.99
C GLU A 46 23.74 -3.00 -1.85
N GLY A 47 22.86 -3.36 -2.79
CA GLY A 47 22.19 -4.67 -2.80
C GLY A 47 20.96 -4.82 -1.89
N SER A 48 20.61 -3.83 -1.06
CA SER A 48 19.35 -3.86 -0.30
C SER A 48 18.17 -3.58 -1.23
N ASN A 49 17.29 -4.57 -1.41
CA ASN A 49 16.16 -4.49 -2.35
C ASN A 49 14.87 -4.12 -1.61
N LEU A 50 14.34 -2.91 -1.84
CA LEU A 50 13.05 -2.42 -1.31
C LEU A 50 11.93 -3.43 -1.58
N THR A 51 11.95 -4.10 -2.73
CA THR A 51 10.99 -5.15 -3.08
C THR A 51 11.01 -6.32 -2.09
N SER A 52 12.20 -6.66 -1.55
CA SER A 52 12.35 -7.68 -0.50
C SER A 52 11.76 -7.20 0.82
N PHE A 53 11.99 -5.95 1.21
CA PHE A 53 11.35 -5.35 2.39
C PHE A 53 9.83 -5.36 2.27
N ILE A 54 9.28 -4.92 1.14
CA ILE A 54 7.84 -4.96 0.86
C ILE A 54 7.31 -6.39 0.94
N ARG A 55 8.01 -7.37 0.34
CA ARG A 55 7.61 -8.80 0.42
C ARG A 55 7.63 -9.33 1.85
N LYS A 56 8.65 -9.01 2.64
CA LYS A 56 8.75 -9.41 4.05
C LYS A 56 7.66 -8.77 4.90
N LEU A 57 7.42 -7.47 4.71
CA LEU A 57 6.32 -6.76 5.36
C LEU A 57 4.98 -7.41 5.04
N ARG A 58 4.68 -7.63 3.75
CA ARG A 58 3.44 -8.28 3.32
C ARG A 58 3.25 -9.65 4.00
N LYS A 59 4.29 -10.48 4.04
CA LYS A 59 4.23 -11.78 4.74
C LYS A 59 3.86 -11.66 6.21
N LYS A 60 4.32 -10.61 6.89
CA LYS A 60 4.06 -10.39 8.32
C LYS A 60 2.66 -9.80 8.55
N ILE A 61 2.32 -8.74 7.81
CA ILE A 61 1.16 -7.90 8.14
C ILE A 61 -0.10 -8.26 7.35
N GLU A 62 0.04 -8.71 6.10
CA GLU A 62 -1.12 -8.99 5.23
C GLU A 62 -1.80 -10.30 5.64
N PRO A 63 -3.12 -10.41 5.46
CA PRO A 63 -3.80 -11.71 5.55
C PRO A 63 -3.35 -12.64 4.41
N PHE A 64 -3.18 -12.10 3.20
CA PHE A 64 -2.76 -12.83 2.00
C PHE A 64 -1.62 -12.08 1.30
N PRO A 65 -0.35 -12.51 1.46
CA PRO A 65 0.80 -11.74 0.97
C PRO A 65 0.86 -11.57 -0.56
N ASP A 66 0.32 -12.52 -1.32
CA ASP A 66 0.28 -12.50 -2.78
C ASP A 66 -0.95 -11.74 -3.33
N ASN A 67 -1.93 -11.43 -2.47
CA ASN A 67 -3.05 -10.55 -2.78
C ASN A 67 -3.14 -9.44 -1.71
N PRO A 68 -2.18 -8.50 -1.71
CA PRO A 68 -2.01 -7.54 -0.64
C PRO A 68 -3.16 -6.53 -0.59
N GLN A 69 -3.64 -6.23 0.61
CA GLN A 69 -4.72 -5.27 0.87
C GLN A 69 -4.19 -3.99 1.51
N TYR A 70 -3.08 -4.06 2.25
CA TYR A 70 -2.51 -2.92 2.96
C TYR A 70 -1.46 -2.20 2.12
N ILE A 71 -0.39 -2.89 1.71
CA ILE A 71 0.69 -2.29 0.92
C ILE A 71 0.48 -2.64 -0.55
N LEU A 72 0.02 -1.70 -1.37
CA LEU A 72 -0.27 -1.95 -2.78
C LEU A 72 0.90 -1.56 -3.68
N THR A 73 1.04 -2.28 -4.79
CA THR A 73 1.98 -1.93 -5.85
C THR A 73 1.22 -1.18 -6.94
N VAL A 74 1.55 0.10 -7.15
CA VAL A 74 1.07 0.86 -8.30
C VAL A 74 2.07 0.66 -9.44
N TRP A 75 1.73 -0.23 -10.37
CA TRP A 75 2.61 -0.60 -11.48
C TRP A 75 3.07 0.62 -12.28
N GLY A 76 4.39 0.72 -12.47
CA GLY A 76 5.02 1.85 -13.17
C GLY A 76 5.16 3.13 -12.34
N ALA A 77 4.63 3.18 -11.11
CA ALA A 77 4.73 4.36 -10.25
C ALA A 77 5.43 4.06 -8.91
N GLY A 78 5.06 2.99 -8.20
CA GLY A 78 5.69 2.64 -6.93
C GLY A 78 4.76 1.95 -5.94
N TYR A 79 4.77 2.39 -4.68
CA TYR A 79 4.02 1.77 -3.59
C TYR A 79 3.20 2.78 -2.82
N ASN A 80 2.07 2.34 -2.27
CA ASN A 80 1.29 3.09 -1.29
C ASN A 80 0.78 2.16 -0.19
N ILE A 81 0.18 2.76 0.84
CA ILE A 81 -0.60 2.02 1.83
C ILE A 81 -2.07 2.45 1.80
N CYS A 82 -2.96 1.47 1.89
CA CYS A 82 -4.40 1.65 1.99
C CYS A 82 -4.92 0.85 3.19
N ILE A 83 -5.74 1.48 4.04
CA ILE A 83 -6.30 0.84 5.26
C ILE A 83 -7.83 0.72 5.22
N PHE A 84 -8.45 0.75 4.03
CA PHE A 84 -9.91 0.68 3.91
C PHE A 84 -10.40 -0.77 4.07
N THR A 85 -10.43 -1.29 5.29
CA THR A 85 -11.02 -2.60 5.63
C THR A 85 -12.51 -2.50 5.93
N ASN A 86 -13.29 -1.93 5.00
CA ASN A 86 -14.73 -2.10 5.02
C ASN A 86 -15.19 -2.58 3.65
N LEU A 87 -15.83 -3.75 3.58
CA LEU A 87 -16.40 -4.32 2.35
C LEU A 87 -17.50 -3.44 1.74
N ASN A 88 -18.05 -2.49 2.50
CA ASN A 88 -18.98 -1.45 2.03
C ASN A 88 -18.29 -0.13 1.65
N SER A 89 -16.95 -0.07 1.68
CA SER A 89 -16.24 1.13 1.24
C SER A 89 -16.34 1.26 -0.29
N PRO A 90 -16.77 2.42 -0.83
CA PRO A 90 -16.81 2.66 -2.26
C PRO A 90 -15.42 2.63 -2.92
N TYR A 91 -14.34 2.41 -2.17
CA TYR A 91 -12.97 2.26 -2.68
C TYR A 91 -12.49 0.79 -2.72
N HIS A 92 -13.30 -0.17 -2.25
CA HIS A 92 -12.94 -1.60 -2.21
C HIS A 92 -12.59 -2.16 -3.60
N HIS A 93 -13.30 -1.72 -4.64
CA HIS A 93 -13.06 -2.14 -6.02
C HIS A 93 -11.82 -1.48 -6.65
N THR A 94 -11.27 -0.42 -6.05
CA THR A 94 -10.07 0.27 -6.56
C THR A 94 -8.79 -0.47 -6.16
N ALA A 95 -8.74 -1.04 -4.96
CA ALA A 95 -7.58 -1.81 -4.49
C ALA A 95 -7.28 -3.03 -5.39
N ASN A 96 -8.32 -3.70 -5.87
CA ASN A 96 -8.19 -4.85 -6.77
C ASN A 96 -7.79 -4.44 -8.21
N LYS A 97 -8.16 -3.23 -8.65
CA LYS A 97 -7.75 -2.69 -9.97
C LYS A 97 -6.27 -2.28 -10.02
N ILE A 98 -5.69 -1.87 -8.89
CA ILE A 98 -4.28 -1.45 -8.81
C ILE A 98 -3.33 -2.67 -8.98
N ASN A 99 -3.77 -3.88 -8.60
CA ASN A 99 -2.98 -5.12 -8.73
C ASN A 99 -3.30 -5.96 -9.98
N ALA A 100 -4.36 -5.64 -10.73
CA ALA A 100 -4.82 -6.47 -11.84
C ALA A 100 -3.87 -6.41 -13.05
N ARG A 101 -3.20 -7.54 -13.35
CA ARG A 101 -2.46 -7.80 -14.61
C ARG A 101 -3.36 -7.82 -15.87
N ARG A 102 -4.60 -7.38 -15.81
CA ARG A 102 -5.55 -7.39 -16.92
C ARG A 102 -6.42 -6.14 -16.86
N PHE A 103 -6.18 -5.26 -17.82
CA PHE A 103 -7.06 -4.17 -18.26
C PHE A 103 -7.33 -3.03 -17.26
N ILE A 104 -6.64 -1.90 -17.48
CA ILE A 104 -7.17 -0.56 -17.82
C ILE A 104 -6.07 0.46 -17.55
N ARG A 105 -5.78 1.31 -18.55
CA ARG A 105 -4.81 2.42 -18.52
C ARG A 105 -5.16 3.39 -17.37
N TRP A 106 -4.31 3.49 -16.37
CA TRP A 106 -4.40 4.48 -15.30
C TRP A 106 -4.24 5.90 -15.88
N GLN A 107 -5.15 6.82 -15.55
CA GLN A 107 -5.09 8.24 -15.93
C GLN A 107 -5.00 9.08 -14.65
N PRO A 108 -3.94 9.90 -14.46
CA PRO A 108 -3.83 10.77 -13.29
C PRO A 108 -4.97 11.81 -13.27
N GLY A 109 -5.63 11.99 -12.12
CA GLY A 109 -6.58 13.08 -11.89
C GLY A 109 -8.09 12.76 -11.90
N ARG A 110 -8.51 11.53 -12.23
CA ARG A 110 -9.90 11.08 -12.04
C ARG A 110 -10.02 10.19 -10.81
N PHE A 111 -10.30 10.79 -9.65
CA PHE A 111 -11.02 10.03 -8.62
C PHE A 111 -12.43 9.75 -9.14
N PRO A 112 -12.92 8.50 -9.12
CA PRO A 112 -14.33 8.27 -9.39
C PRO A 112 -15.13 9.01 -8.33
N ARG A 113 -15.99 9.96 -8.76
CA ARG A 113 -16.94 10.60 -7.85
C ARG A 113 -17.77 9.49 -7.19
N PRO A 114 -18.03 9.55 -5.88
CA PRO A 114 -18.99 8.65 -5.27
C PRO A 114 -20.32 8.81 -6.00
N LEU A 115 -20.92 7.70 -6.43
CA LEU A 115 -22.27 7.71 -6.99
C LEU A 115 -23.21 8.26 -5.90
N PRO A 116 -24.17 9.13 -6.24
CA PRO A 116 -25.11 9.65 -5.27
C PRO A 116 -25.84 8.48 -4.62
N HIS A 117 -25.84 8.46 -3.29
CA HIS A 117 -26.67 7.53 -2.53
C HIS A 117 -28.11 7.74 -2.99
N SER A 118 -28.68 6.73 -3.65
CA SER A 118 -30.10 6.67 -3.95
C SER A 118 -30.84 6.77 -2.62
N GLN A 119 -31.46 7.92 -2.37
CA GLN A 119 -32.45 8.06 -1.31
C GLN A 119 -33.51 7.00 -1.57
N THR A 120 -33.70 6.12 -0.58
CA THR A 120 -34.90 5.31 -0.44
C THR A 120 -36.10 6.24 -0.46
N GLY A 121 -36.90 6.15 -1.52
CA GLY A 121 -38.24 6.73 -1.58
C GLY A 121 -39.16 5.99 -0.61
N LEU A 122 -39.91 6.78 0.16
CA LEU A 122 -41.12 6.40 0.87
C LEU A 122 -42.24 6.09 -0.12
#